data_AF-D0LUD8-F1
#
_entry.id   AF-D0LUD8-F1
#
_cell.length_a   1.000
_cell.length_b   1.000
_cell.length_c   1.000
_cell.angle_alpha   90.00
_cell.angle_beta   90.00
_cell.angle_gamma   90.00
#
_symmetry.space_group_name_H-M   'P 1'
#
loop_
_entity.id
_entity.type
_entity.pdbx_description
1 polymer ?
#
loop_
_entity_poly.entity_id
_entity_poly.type
_entity_poly.pdbx_seq_one_letter_code
_entity_poly.pdbx_strand_id
1 'polypeptide(L)'
;MARLYISQSRMDAWSAEDRIDVKGDTMTLTELKRSFTIEPAVRFLKVSGDEDDPHELLGKVKAVGELEDMGADHLADSVLFEETAYDVENGFIGKPLPKGANIGGEPTRPGMA
;
A
#
# COMPACT_ATOMS: atom_id res chain seq x y z
N MET A 1 3.55 -14.17 5.37
CA MET A 1 3.38 -13.51 4.05
C MET A 1 4.13 -12.19 4.09
N ALA A 2 5.12 -11.99 3.22
CA ALA A 2 5.93 -10.77 3.23
C ALA A 2 5.09 -9.59 2.71
N ARG A 3 4.86 -8.59 3.56
CA ARG A 3 4.23 -7.31 3.21
C ARG A 3 5.31 -6.26 3.42
N LEU A 4 5.57 -5.45 2.41
CA LEU A 4 6.58 -4.39 2.51
C LEU A 4 5.88 -3.06 2.67
N TYR A 5 6.13 -2.36 3.78
CA TYR A 5 5.68 -0.98 3.92
C TYR A 5 6.73 -0.05 3.31
N ILE A 6 6.29 0.82 2.41
CA ILE A 6 7.11 1.74 1.63
C ILE A 6 6.50 3.13 1.80
N SER A 7 7.17 4.04 2.51
CA SER A 7 6.74 5.45 2.62
C SER A 7 6.82 6.12 1.24
N GLN A 8 6.02 7.16 1.00
CA GLN A 8 5.98 7.86 -0.30
C GLN A 8 7.37 8.31 -0.77
N SER A 9 8.22 8.82 0.15
CA SER A 9 9.59 9.23 -0.17
C SER A 9 10.49 8.08 -0.62
N ARG A 10 10.27 6.86 -0.11
CA ARG A 10 11.03 5.66 -0.55
C ARG A 10 10.62 5.24 -1.95
N MET A 11 9.34 5.36 -2.26
CA MET A 11 8.80 5.04 -3.58
C MET A 11 9.33 6.02 -4.63
N ASP A 12 9.37 7.31 -4.30
CA ASP A 12 10.00 8.34 -5.13
C ASP A 12 11.48 8.04 -5.38
N ALA A 13 12.24 7.72 -4.32
CA ALA A 13 13.65 7.33 -4.43
C ALA A 13 13.86 6.12 -5.35
N TRP A 14 13.09 5.04 -5.15
CA TRP A 14 13.21 3.84 -5.98
C TRP A 14 12.80 4.07 -7.44
N SER A 15 11.82 4.95 -7.67
CA SER A 15 11.41 5.34 -9.02
C SER A 15 12.48 6.19 -9.69
N ALA A 16 13.11 7.11 -8.95
CA ALA A 16 14.22 7.94 -9.43
C ALA A 16 15.50 7.14 -9.71
N GLU A 17 15.72 6.04 -8.99
CA GLU A 17 16.82 5.10 -9.22
C GLU A 17 16.58 4.14 -10.40
N ASP A 18 15.44 4.22 -11.10
CA ASP A 18 15.01 3.30 -12.18
C ASP A 18 14.90 1.83 -11.70
N ARG A 19 14.79 1.62 -10.38
CA ARG A 19 14.75 0.27 -9.77
C ARG A 19 13.36 -0.33 -9.80
N ILE A 20 12.34 0.52 -9.87
CA ILE A 20 10.92 0.15 -9.91
C ILE A 20 10.16 0.92 -10.98
N ASP A 21 9.19 0.27 -11.61
CA ASP A 21 8.18 0.89 -12.46
C ASP A 21 6.84 0.87 -11.71
N VAL A 22 6.29 2.05 -11.42
CA VAL A 22 5.01 2.18 -10.73
C VAL A 22 3.94 2.57 -11.74
N LYS A 23 2.86 1.80 -11.77
CA LYS A 23 1.64 2.11 -12.49
C LYS A 23 0.42 1.98 -11.58
N GLY A 24 -0.07 3.13 -11.08
CA GLY A 24 -1.20 3.18 -10.15
C GLY A 24 -0.91 2.32 -8.92
N ASP A 25 -1.69 1.25 -8.76
CA ASP A 25 -1.61 0.30 -7.64
C ASP A 25 -0.68 -0.91 -7.93
N THR A 26 0.09 -0.88 -9.03
CA THR A 26 1.02 -1.96 -9.39
C THR A 26 2.44 -1.43 -9.49
N MET A 27 3.33 -1.97 -8.66
CA MET A 27 4.76 -1.70 -8.68
C MET A 27 5.52 -2.90 -9.25
N THR A 28 6.28 -2.69 -10.30
CA THR A 28 7.15 -3.69 -10.90
C THR A 28 8.59 -3.40 -10.53
N LEU A 29 9.19 -4.24 -9.68
CA LEU A 29 10.63 -4.19 -9.43
C LEU A 29 11.36 -4.76 -10.64
N THR A 30 12.02 -3.90 -11.40
CA THR A 30 12.85 -4.27 -12.54
C THR A 30 14.05 -5.11 -12.07
N GLU A 31 14.62 -4.76 -10.91
CA GLU A 31 15.76 -5.45 -10.27
C GLU A 31 15.43 -6.92 -9.94
N LEU A 32 14.21 -7.19 -9.46
CA LEU A 32 13.76 -8.55 -9.10
C LEU A 32 12.94 -9.23 -10.21
N LYS A 33 12.74 -8.55 -11.35
CA LYS A 33 11.78 -8.90 -12.42
C LYS A 33 10.46 -9.40 -11.85
N ARG A 34 9.92 -8.72 -10.84
CA ARG A 34 8.71 -9.12 -10.10
C ARG A 34 7.76 -7.96 -9.94
N SER A 35 6.47 -8.26 -10.09
CA SER A 35 5.39 -7.31 -9.87
C SER A 35 4.79 -7.49 -8.48
N PHE A 36 4.44 -6.38 -7.88
CA PHE A 36 3.88 -6.24 -6.54
C PHE A 36 2.67 -5.34 -6.67
N THR A 37 1.56 -5.71 -6.05
CA THR A 37 0.45 -4.78 -5.86
C THR A 37 0.81 -3.88 -4.71
N ILE A 38 0.85 -2.58 -4.94
CA ILE A 38 0.96 -1.58 -3.89
C ILE A 38 -0.45 -1.08 -3.60
N GLU A 39 -0.77 -0.96 -2.33
CA GLU A 39 -2.07 -0.43 -1.89
C GLU A 39 -1.81 0.76 -0.98
N PRO A 40 -2.50 1.90 -1.18
CA PRO A 40 -2.35 3.06 -0.32
C PRO A 40 -2.74 2.68 1.11
N ALA A 41 -1.85 2.99 2.04
CA ALA A 41 -2.00 2.64 3.44
C ALA A 41 -1.45 3.75 4.32
N VAL A 42 -1.94 3.78 5.55
CA VAL A 42 -1.45 4.71 6.56
C VAL A 42 -0.88 3.91 7.72
N ARG A 43 0.16 4.45 8.32
CA ARG A 43 0.73 3.92 9.55
C ARG A 43 0.44 4.90 10.67
N PHE A 44 -0.28 4.45 11.68
CA PHE A 44 -0.51 5.24 12.89
C PHE A 44 0.81 5.43 13.63
N LEU A 45 1.27 6.68 13.74
CA LEU A 45 2.53 7.02 14.41
C LEU A 45 2.30 7.33 15.89
N LYS A 46 1.33 8.20 16.18
CA LYS A 46 1.00 8.66 17.53
C LYS A 46 -0.44 9.19 17.57
N VAL A 47 -1.02 9.28 18.77
CA VAL A 47 -2.25 10.03 18.99
C VAL A 47 -1.84 11.49 19.02
N SER A 48 -2.51 12.33 18.24
CA SER A 48 -2.26 13.77 18.23
C SER A 48 -2.96 14.47 19.42
N GLY A 49 -3.91 13.79 20.07
CA GLY A 49 -4.48 14.16 21.37
C GLY A 49 -3.69 13.60 22.56
N ASP A 50 -3.95 14.16 23.74
CA ASP A 50 -3.43 13.69 25.04
C ASP A 50 -4.22 12.44 25.57
N GLU A 51 -4.91 11.74 24.67
CA GLU A 51 -5.77 10.58 24.98
C GLU A 51 -4.98 9.26 24.95
N ASP A 52 -5.31 8.37 25.90
CA ASP A 52 -4.92 6.96 25.86
C ASP A 52 -5.50 6.32 24.59
N ASP A 53 -4.68 5.60 23.80
CA ASP A 53 -5.04 4.89 22.56
C ASP A 53 -6.04 3.74 22.85
N PRO A 54 -7.37 3.99 22.90
CA PRO A 54 -8.34 3.02 23.39
C PRO A 54 -8.54 1.88 22.38
N HIS A 55 -8.18 2.14 21.12
CA HIS A 55 -8.35 1.24 19.99
C HIS A 55 -7.07 0.47 19.66
N GLU A 56 -5.97 0.70 20.41
CA GLU A 56 -4.66 0.10 20.18
C GLU A 56 -4.24 0.20 18.70
N LEU A 57 -4.54 1.33 18.05
CA LEU A 57 -4.27 1.54 16.62
C LEU A 57 -2.84 2.02 16.39
N LEU A 58 -2.16 2.51 17.42
CA LEU A 58 -0.79 2.97 17.34
C LEU A 58 0.18 1.91 16.83
N GLY A 59 1.02 2.31 15.88
CA GLY A 59 2.01 1.45 15.24
C GLY A 59 1.43 0.44 14.24
N LYS A 60 0.10 0.35 14.09
CA LYS A 60 -0.54 -0.50 13.09
C LYS A 60 -0.52 0.20 11.72
N VAL A 61 -0.47 -0.62 10.68
CA VAL A 61 -0.61 -0.17 9.30
C VAL A 61 -1.98 -0.63 8.82
N LYS A 62 -2.79 0.31 8.31
CA LYS A 62 -4.13 0.06 7.79
C LYS A 62 -4.23 0.59 6.37
N ALA A 63 -4.91 -0.14 5.49
CA ALA A 63 -5.18 0.35 4.14
C ALA A 63 -6.15 1.54 4.20
N VAL A 64 -6.06 2.48 3.26
CA VAL A 64 -6.96 3.64 3.21
C VAL A 64 -8.42 3.20 3.16
N GLY A 65 -8.74 2.17 2.38
CA GLY A 65 -10.09 1.61 2.33
C GLY A 65 -10.56 0.97 3.64
N GLU A 66 -9.66 0.45 4.49
CA GLU A 66 -10.05 -0.02 5.83
C GLU A 66 -10.36 1.14 6.78
N LEU A 67 -9.70 2.29 6.63
CA LEU A 67 -10.01 3.48 7.43
C LEU A 67 -11.41 4.01 7.10
N GLU A 68 -11.71 4.12 5.80
CA GLU A 68 -13.02 4.58 5.33
C GLU A 68 -14.14 3.63 5.78
N ASP A 69 -13.92 2.31 5.71
CA ASP A 69 -14.88 1.30 6.17
C ASP A 69 -15.12 1.35 7.69
N MET A 70 -14.06 1.66 8.45
CA MET A 70 -14.15 1.86 9.90
C MET A 70 -14.88 3.16 10.28
N GLY A 71 -15.11 4.09 9.34
CA GLY A 71 -15.65 5.41 9.65
C GLY A 71 -14.60 6.37 10.23
N ALA A 72 -13.32 6.12 9.94
CA ALA A 72 -12.23 7.01 10.28
C ALA A 72 -12.09 8.10 9.20
N ASP A 73 -12.16 9.36 9.58
CA ASP A 73 -12.00 10.50 8.69
C ASP A 73 -10.50 10.75 8.48
N HIS A 74 -9.99 10.30 7.33
CA HIS A 74 -8.58 10.43 6.97
C HIS A 74 -8.34 11.75 6.22
N LEU A 75 -7.67 12.70 6.89
CA LEU A 75 -7.19 13.96 6.33
C LEU A 75 -5.69 13.87 6.05
N ALA A 76 -5.30 13.58 4.81
CA ALA A 76 -3.91 13.59 4.33
C ALA A 76 -2.94 12.78 5.22
N ASP A 77 -2.40 13.37 6.28
CA ASP A 77 -1.44 12.80 7.24
C ASP A 77 -2.01 12.71 8.68
N SER A 78 -3.33 12.85 8.80
CA SER A 78 -4.08 12.77 10.06
C SER A 78 -5.31 11.88 9.89
N VAL A 79 -5.64 11.08 10.90
CA VAL A 79 -6.88 10.29 10.96
C VAL A 79 -7.66 10.73 12.18
N LEU A 80 -8.91 11.16 11.99
CA LEU A 80 -9.85 11.37 13.08
C LEU A 80 -10.75 10.14 13.16
N PHE A 81 -10.72 9.42 14.29
CA PHE A 81 -11.58 8.27 14.52
C PHE A 81 -12.45 8.51 15.75
N GLU A 82 -13.78 8.50 15.54
CA GLU A 82 -14.81 8.86 16.52
C GLU A 82 -14.63 10.28 17.09
N GLU A 83 -13.72 10.44 18.06
CA GLU A 83 -13.35 11.74 18.67
C GLU A 83 -11.83 11.89 18.86
N THR A 84 -11.05 10.86 18.55
CA THR A 84 -9.61 10.82 18.78
C THR A 84 -8.85 11.11 17.49
N ALA A 85 -7.99 12.12 17.51
CA ALA A 85 -7.11 12.46 16.40
C ALA A 85 -5.80 11.68 16.46
N TYR A 86 -5.44 11.02 15.38
CA TYR A 86 -4.20 10.26 15.20
C TYR A 86 -3.34 10.90 14.12
N ASP A 87 -2.04 10.96 14.39
CA ASP A 87 -1.01 11.32 13.44
C ASP A 87 -0.64 10.06 12.65
N VAL A 88 -0.76 10.12 11.34
CA VAL A 88 -0.50 8.97 10.47
C VAL A 88 0.52 9.31 9.39
N GLU A 89 1.35 8.33 9.03
CA GLU A 89 2.26 8.45 7.89
C GLU A 89 1.67 7.74 6.68
N ASN A 90 1.48 8.47 5.58
CA ASN A 90 1.09 7.88 4.31
C ASN A 90 2.23 7.02 3.74
N GLY A 91 1.87 5.81 3.38
CA GLY A 91 2.74 4.92 2.66
C GLY A 91 1.96 4.00 1.75
N PHE A 92 2.68 3.00 1.26
CA PHE A 92 2.17 1.99 0.37
C PHE A 92 2.57 0.62 0.90
N ILE A 93 1.64 -0.31 0.92
CA ILE A 93 1.95 -1.71 1.24
C ILE A 93 2.12 -2.47 -0.06
N GLY A 94 3.36 -2.85 -0.36
CA GLY A 94 3.70 -3.80 -1.42
C GLY A 94 3.38 -5.23 -1.02
N LYS A 95 2.41 -5.84 -1.69
CA LYS A 95 2.08 -7.27 -1.63
C LYS A 95 2.67 -7.95 -2.88
N PRO A 96 3.58 -8.94 -2.73
CA PRO A 96 4.11 -9.67 -3.88
C PRO A 96 2.97 -10.40 -4.59
N LEU A 97 2.78 -10.09 -5.86
CA LEU A 97 1.91 -10.91 -6.70
C LEU A 97 2.69 -12.19 -7.03
N PRO A 98 2.13 -13.37 -6.77
CA PRO A 98 2.73 -14.59 -7.28
C PRO A 98 2.83 -14.49 -8.81
N LYS A 99 4.05 -14.66 -9.33
CA LYS A 99 4.32 -14.84 -10.77
C LYS A 99 3.49 -16.03 -11.24
N GLY A 100 2.32 -15.77 -11.83
CA GLY A 100 1.35 -16.81 -12.19
C GLY A 100 -0.08 -16.33 -12.43
N ALA A 101 -0.44 -15.09 -12.07
CA ALA A 101 -1.65 -14.47 -12.59
C ALA A 101 -1.44 -14.17 -14.08
N ASN A 102 -1.81 -15.14 -14.92
CA ASN A 102 -1.85 -15.04 -16.37
C ASN A 102 -2.73 -13.84 -16.77
N ILE A 103 -2.13 -12.68 -16.99
CA ILE A 103 -2.70 -11.65 -17.86
C ILE A 103 -2.60 -12.21 -19.29
N GLY A 104 -3.59 -13.01 -19.65
CA GLY A 104 -3.95 -13.37 -21.03
C GLY A 104 -2.80 -13.79 -21.93
N GLY A 105 -2.16 -14.93 -21.64
CA GLY A 105 -1.46 -15.67 -22.68
C GLY A 105 -2.47 -16.07 -23.74
N GLU A 106 -2.41 -15.41 -24.90
CA GLU A 106 -3.09 -15.81 -26.12
C GLU A 106 -2.86 -17.30 -26.37
N PRO A 107 -3.89 -18.17 -26.39
CA PRO A 107 -3.73 -19.46 -27.02
C PRO A 107 -3.77 -19.19 -28.53
N THR A 108 -2.59 -19.00 -29.10
CA THR A 108 -2.33 -19.24 -30.51
C THR A 108 -3.02 -20.54 -30.89
N ARG A 109 -4.11 -20.46 -31.65
CA ARG A 109 -4.74 -21.65 -32.23
C ARG A 109 -3.80 -22.16 -33.32
N PRO A 110 -3.14 -23.33 -33.16
CA PRO A 110 -2.29 -23.88 -34.19
C PRO A 110 -3.14 -24.75 -35.11
N GLY A 111 -3.39 -24.25 -36.33
CA GLY A 111 -3.65 -25.06 -37.51
C GLY A 111 -4.91 -25.92 -37.56
N MET A 112 -5.01 -26.61 -38.71
CA MET A 112 -6.07 -27.49 -39.22
C MET A 112 -7.18 -26.74 -39.97
N ALA A 113 -7.41 -26.95 -41.26
CA ALA A 113 -6.74 -27.67 -42.34
C ALA A 113 -7.41 -27.18 -43.64
#